data_AF-A0A2V9MWI1-F1
#
_entry.id   AF-A0A2V9MWI1-F1
#
_cell.length_a   1.000
_cell.length_b   1.000
_cell.length_c   1.000
_cell.angle_alpha   90.00
_cell.angle_beta   90.00
_cell.angle_gamma   90.00
#
_symmetry.space_group_name_H-M   'P 1'
#
loop_
_entity.id
_entity.type
_entity.pdbx_description
1 polymer ?
#
loop_
_entity_poly.entity_id
_entity_poly.type
_entity_poly.pdbx_seq_one_letter_code
_entity_poly.pdbx_strand_id
1 'polypeptide(L)'
;MAFFLFVSAWSFAQGTLGDYRRAQRFLPENLRHSIYVADVSAHWLDKTDRFWYHKVSPKGSEFILVDAAHNTVAPAFDHEKLASTLARLTKREVSATDLPFDTIEFTDDQKGIRVQIENSHWTCSLSDYECNPGAGADSDEALSPDKKWHGWMGLRNPVTGTSSIG
;
A
#
# COMPACT_ATOMS: atom_id res chain seq x y z
N MET A 1 -78.79 -0.45 8.10
CA MET A 1 -77.42 -0.95 7.85
C MET A 1 -76.83 -0.13 6.72
N ALA A 2 -75.89 0.78 7.02
CA ALA A 2 -75.24 1.62 6.01
C ALA A 2 -73.94 0.93 5.58
N PHE A 3 -73.81 0.66 4.28
CA PHE A 3 -72.66 -0.01 3.68
C PHE A 3 -71.62 1.05 3.31
N PHE A 4 -70.54 1.16 4.09
CA PHE A 4 -69.39 2.02 3.77
C PHE A 4 -68.55 1.33 2.69
N LEU A 5 -68.58 1.85 1.46
CA LEU A 5 -67.68 1.45 0.38
C LEU A 5 -66.28 1.99 0.66
N PHE A 6 -65.37 1.11 1.07
CA PHE A 6 -63.95 1.40 1.19
C PHE A 6 -63.35 1.46 -0.22
N VAL A 7 -63.11 2.67 -0.75
CA VAL A 7 -62.34 2.86 -1.98
C VAL A 7 -60.88 2.60 -1.65
N SER A 8 -60.36 1.45 -2.07
CA SER A 8 -58.93 1.14 -2.06
C SER A 8 -58.22 2.09 -3.03
N ALA A 9 -57.52 3.09 -2.49
CA ALA A 9 -56.67 3.96 -3.29
C ALA A 9 -55.59 3.13 -3.99
N TRP A 10 -55.56 3.19 -5.32
CA TRP A 10 -54.47 2.62 -6.11
C TRP A 10 -53.18 3.37 -5.75
N SER A 11 -52.33 2.76 -4.93
CA SER A 11 -50.97 3.22 -4.75
C SER A 11 -50.21 3.02 -6.06
N PHE A 12 -49.83 4.11 -6.73
CA PHE A 12 -48.87 4.08 -7.83
C PHE A 12 -47.49 3.75 -7.26
N ALA A 13 -47.23 2.47 -7.02
CA ALA A 13 -45.95 1.93 -6.55
C ALA A 13 -44.99 1.63 -7.71
N GLN A 14 -45.28 2.08 -8.94
CA GLN A 14 -44.41 1.86 -10.09
C GLN A 14 -43.46 3.05 -10.24
N GLY A 15 -42.16 2.77 -10.14
CA GLY A 15 -41.10 3.76 -10.34
C GLY A 15 -41.24 4.47 -11.68
N THR A 16 -40.98 5.77 -11.70
CA THR A 16 -41.06 6.59 -12.91
C THR A 16 -39.86 6.36 -13.82
N LEU A 17 -39.95 6.74 -15.10
CA LEU A 17 -38.79 6.73 -16.00
C LEU A 17 -37.60 7.54 -15.43
N GLY A 18 -37.87 8.60 -14.67
CA GLY A 18 -36.86 9.38 -13.95
C GLY A 18 -36.17 8.60 -12.84
N ASP A 19 -36.90 7.70 -12.16
CA ASP A 19 -36.36 6.81 -11.14
C ASP A 19 -35.48 5.73 -11.77
N TYR A 20 -35.91 5.15 -12.90
CA TYR A 20 -35.09 4.22 -13.66
C TYR A 20 -33.81 4.87 -14.19
N ARG A 21 -33.88 6.11 -14.70
CA ARG A 21 -32.68 6.84 -15.15
C ARG A 21 -31.70 7.15 -14.02
N ARG A 22 -32.19 7.42 -12.80
CA ARG A 22 -31.33 7.56 -11.61
C ARG A 22 -30.72 6.22 -11.21
N ALA A 23 -31.53 5.16 -11.14
CA ALA A 23 -31.06 3.81 -10.82
C ALA A 23 -30.03 3.30 -11.84
N GLN A 24 -30.18 3.63 -13.12
CA GLN A 24 -29.22 3.29 -14.17
C GLN A 24 -27.80 3.82 -13.89
N ARG A 25 -27.65 4.96 -13.21
CA ARG A 25 -26.32 5.49 -12.83
C ARG A 25 -25.59 4.58 -11.84
N PHE A 26 -26.34 3.78 -11.08
CA PHE A 26 -25.81 2.83 -10.10
C PHE A 26 -25.64 1.41 -10.65
N LEU A 27 -25.80 1.21 -11.97
CA LEU A 27 -25.46 -0.06 -12.59
C LEU A 27 -23.95 -0.31 -12.44
N PRO A 28 -23.52 -1.56 -12.17
CA PRO A 28 -22.10 -1.90 -11.99
C PRO A 28 -21.20 -1.33 -13.09
N GLU A 29 -21.61 -1.46 -14.35
CA GLU A 29 -20.90 -0.92 -15.53
C GLU A 29 -20.61 0.59 -15.43
N ASN A 30 -21.56 1.37 -14.91
CA ASN A 30 -21.43 2.83 -14.77
C ASN A 30 -20.66 3.22 -13.50
N LEU A 31 -20.64 2.34 -12.50
CA LEU A 31 -19.96 2.55 -11.23
C LEU A 31 -18.49 2.10 -11.24
N ARG A 32 -18.12 1.15 -12.11
CA ARG A 32 -16.75 0.60 -12.22
C ARG A 32 -15.65 1.68 -12.33
N HIS A 33 -15.95 2.81 -12.96
CA HIS A 33 -15.01 3.92 -13.16
C HIS A 33 -15.03 4.98 -12.05
N SER A 34 -15.96 4.89 -11.10
CA SER A 34 -16.14 5.88 -10.04
C SER A 34 -15.86 5.32 -8.64
N ILE A 35 -15.84 4.01 -8.51
CA ILE A 35 -15.56 3.31 -7.25
C ILE A 35 -14.08 2.91 -7.20
N TYR A 36 -13.24 3.82 -6.73
CA TYR A 36 -11.81 3.56 -6.51
C TYR A 36 -11.51 2.89 -5.16
N VAL A 37 -12.47 2.90 -4.22
CA VAL A 37 -12.26 2.57 -2.81
C VAL A 37 -13.02 1.30 -2.36
N ALA A 38 -13.72 0.59 -3.24
CA ALA A 38 -14.53 -0.56 -2.80
C ALA A 38 -13.77 -1.88 -2.64
N ASP A 39 -12.57 -2.01 -3.22
CA ASP A 39 -11.76 -3.21 -3.07
C ASP A 39 -10.53 -2.88 -2.22
N VAL A 40 -10.73 -2.85 -0.91
CA VAL A 40 -9.65 -2.64 0.07
C VAL A 40 -9.19 -4.02 0.55
N SER A 41 -8.03 -4.44 0.10
CA SER A 41 -7.35 -5.63 0.62
C SER A 41 -6.62 -5.28 1.92
N ALA A 42 -7.10 -5.81 3.05
CA ALA A 42 -6.44 -5.64 4.34
C ALA A 42 -5.39 -6.74 4.56
N HIS A 43 -4.14 -6.33 4.78
CA HIS A 43 -3.01 -7.20 5.07
C HIS A 43 -2.63 -7.09 6.54
N TRP A 44 -2.93 -8.15 7.31
CA TRP A 44 -2.70 -8.19 8.75
C TRP A 44 -1.23 -8.39 9.10
N LEU A 45 -0.77 -7.70 10.15
CA LEU A 45 0.55 -7.90 10.73
C LEU A 45 0.44 -9.00 11.78
N ASP A 46 1.14 -10.11 11.56
CA ASP A 46 1.11 -11.27 12.43
C ASP A 46 1.34 -10.91 13.91
N LYS A 47 0.57 -11.54 14.80
CA LYS A 47 0.64 -11.37 16.27
C LYS A 47 0.27 -9.97 16.77
N THR A 48 -0.34 -9.11 15.93
CA THR A 48 -0.81 -7.79 16.34
C THR A 48 -2.21 -7.50 15.80
N ASP A 49 -2.93 -6.56 16.41
CA ASP A 49 -4.23 -6.05 15.92
C ASP A 49 -4.06 -4.92 14.88
N ARG A 50 -2.95 -4.97 14.12
CA ARG A 50 -2.62 -3.99 13.10
C ARG A 50 -2.72 -4.59 11.72
N PHE A 51 -3.18 -3.80 10.77
CA PHE A 51 -3.22 -4.19 9.36
C PHE A 51 -2.90 -2.99 8.48
N TRP A 52 -2.37 -3.24 7.30
CA TRP A 52 -2.16 -2.21 6.29
C TRP A 52 -3.03 -2.46 5.06
N TYR A 53 -3.30 -1.40 4.30
CA TYR A 53 -3.92 -1.52 2.98
C TYR A 53 -3.34 -0.48 2.01
N HIS A 54 -3.34 -0.82 0.74
CA HIS A 54 -3.00 0.10 -0.35
C HIS A 54 -4.25 0.81 -0.82
N LYS A 55 -4.21 2.14 -0.82
CA LYS A 55 -5.32 2.98 -1.23
C LYS A 55 -4.95 3.70 -2.51
N VAL A 56 -5.68 3.41 -3.58
CA VAL A 56 -5.52 4.07 -4.87
C VAL A 56 -6.59 5.14 -5.04
N SER A 57 -6.19 6.33 -5.47
CA SER A 57 -7.09 7.45 -5.74
C SER A 57 -6.65 8.21 -6.99
N PRO A 58 -7.51 9.07 -7.57
CA PRO A 58 -7.09 9.95 -8.66
C PRO A 58 -5.93 10.90 -8.33
N LYS A 59 -5.64 11.11 -7.04
CA LYS A 59 -4.51 11.94 -6.57
C LYS A 59 -3.20 11.14 -6.45
N GLY A 60 -3.26 9.82 -6.59
CA GLY A 60 -2.16 8.90 -6.36
C GLY A 60 -2.53 7.78 -5.41
N SER A 61 -1.52 6.99 -5.06
CA SER A 61 -1.61 5.84 -4.18
C SER A 61 -0.88 6.08 -2.85
N GLU A 62 -1.43 5.54 -1.77
CA GLU A 62 -0.88 5.64 -0.43
C GLU A 62 -1.01 4.32 0.33
N PHE A 63 -0.08 4.06 1.23
CA PHE A 63 -0.10 2.91 2.12
C PHE A 63 -0.55 3.38 3.50
N ILE A 64 -1.65 2.80 3.99
CA ILE A 64 -2.25 3.15 5.26
C ILE A 64 -2.04 2.00 6.23
N LEU A 65 -1.60 2.31 7.44
CA LEU A 65 -1.54 1.40 8.58
C LEU A 65 -2.65 1.74 9.57
N VAL A 66 -3.38 0.73 9.99
CA VAL A 66 -4.47 0.82 10.95
C VAL A 66 -4.10 0.02 12.19
N ASP A 67 -4.29 0.62 13.36
CA ASP A 67 -4.29 -0.06 14.65
C ASP A 67 -5.73 -0.19 15.14
N ALA A 68 -6.26 -1.41 15.05
CA ALA A 68 -7.63 -1.69 15.41
C ALA A 68 -7.86 -1.68 16.93
N ALA A 69 -6.83 -2.02 17.73
CA ALA A 69 -6.91 -2.00 19.18
C ALA A 69 -7.00 -0.57 19.73
N HIS A 70 -6.27 0.36 19.12
CA HIS A 70 -6.24 1.77 19.53
C HIS A 70 -7.12 2.68 18.66
N ASN A 71 -7.78 2.14 17.64
CA ASN A 71 -8.57 2.87 16.65
C ASN A 71 -7.81 4.05 16.03
N THR A 72 -6.56 3.79 15.62
CA THR A 72 -5.72 4.80 14.96
C THR A 72 -5.44 4.44 13.51
N VAL A 73 -5.35 5.46 12.67
CA VAL A 73 -5.08 5.34 11.23
C VAL A 73 -3.99 6.33 10.90
N ALA A 74 -2.91 5.84 10.27
CA ALA A 74 -1.76 6.65 9.90
C ALA A 74 -1.15 6.15 8.58
N PRO A 75 -0.34 6.96 7.88
CA PRO A 75 0.53 6.45 6.83
C PRO A 75 1.40 5.31 7.36
N ALA A 76 1.56 4.24 6.60
CA ALA A 76 2.38 3.09 6.99
C ALA A 76 3.87 3.47 7.14
N PHE A 77 4.31 4.48 6.41
CA PHE A 77 5.64 5.06 6.42
C PHE A 77 5.60 6.46 5.78
N ASP A 78 6.75 7.13 5.70
CA ASP A 78 6.89 8.42 5.03
C ASP A 78 7.18 8.18 3.54
N HIS A 79 6.16 8.38 2.71
CA HIS A 79 6.21 8.09 1.27
C HIS A 79 7.26 8.94 0.54
N GLU A 80 7.47 10.19 0.96
CA GLU A 80 8.44 11.11 0.36
C GLU A 80 9.87 10.65 0.60
N LYS A 81 10.20 10.30 1.85
CA LYS A 81 11.54 9.82 2.20
C LYS A 81 11.85 8.49 1.51
N LEU A 82 10.88 7.57 1.51
CA LEU A 82 11.06 6.28 0.87
C LEU A 82 11.24 6.43 -0.65
N ALA A 83 10.37 7.20 -1.31
CA ALA A 83 10.46 7.47 -2.75
C ALA A 83 11.83 8.09 -3.12
N SER A 84 12.30 9.06 -2.35
CA SER A 84 13.62 9.67 -2.56
C SER A 84 14.78 8.66 -2.47
N THR A 85 14.76 7.76 -1.48
CA THR A 85 15.77 6.71 -1.36
C THR A 85 15.68 5.73 -2.53
N LEU A 86 14.48 5.29 -2.91
CA LEU A 86 14.29 4.35 -4.01
C LEU A 86 14.68 4.94 -5.36
N ALA A 87 14.36 6.22 -5.61
CA ALA A 87 14.77 6.93 -6.81
C ALA A 87 16.30 6.94 -6.97
N ARG A 88 17.03 7.19 -5.88
CA ARG A 88 18.50 7.18 -5.86
C ARG A 88 19.08 5.78 -6.10
N LEU A 89 18.48 4.74 -5.52
CA LEU A 89 18.96 3.36 -5.65
C LEU A 89 18.67 2.76 -7.03
N THR A 90 17.46 2.97 -7.54
CA THR A 90 17.04 2.44 -8.84
C THR A 90 17.50 3.28 -10.02
N LYS A 91 18.02 4.50 -9.76
CA LYS A 91 18.37 5.52 -10.76
C LYS A 91 17.20 5.85 -11.69
N ARG A 92 15.99 5.86 -11.14
CA ARG A 92 14.75 6.20 -11.84
C ARG A 92 13.98 7.25 -11.08
N GLU A 93 13.06 7.91 -11.77
CA GLU A 93 12.11 8.81 -11.13
C GLU A 93 11.08 7.95 -10.37
N VAL A 94 10.94 8.20 -9.07
CA VAL A 94 9.95 7.55 -8.21
C VAL A 94 9.20 8.65 -7.48
N SER A 95 7.87 8.67 -7.62
CA SER A 95 7.01 9.62 -6.92
C SER A 95 6.52 9.04 -5.60
N ALA A 96 6.37 9.89 -4.58
CA ALA A 96 5.74 9.50 -3.31
C ALA A 96 4.29 9.05 -3.48
N THR A 97 3.61 9.56 -4.52
CA THR A 97 2.22 9.23 -4.83
C THR A 97 2.08 8.05 -5.80
N ASP A 98 3.18 7.50 -6.30
CA ASP A 98 3.19 6.42 -7.29
C ASP A 98 4.42 5.54 -7.05
N LEU A 99 4.38 4.78 -5.96
CA LEU A 99 5.44 3.87 -5.60
C LEU A 99 5.42 2.65 -6.53
N PRO A 100 6.58 2.11 -6.94
CA PRO A 100 6.69 1.03 -7.93
C PRO A 100 6.41 -0.36 -7.32
N PHE A 101 5.51 -0.42 -6.34
CA PHE A 101 5.04 -1.63 -5.66
C PHE A 101 3.67 -1.36 -5.04
N ASP A 102 2.86 -2.40 -4.95
CA ASP A 102 1.52 -2.39 -4.34
C ASP A 102 1.47 -3.20 -3.03
N THR A 103 2.52 -3.98 -2.76
CA THR A 103 2.59 -4.93 -1.65
C THR A 103 3.81 -4.65 -0.78
N ILE A 104 3.59 -4.65 0.53
CA ILE A 104 4.64 -4.49 1.54
C ILE A 104 4.56 -5.61 2.59
N GLU A 105 5.71 -6.05 3.08
CA GLU A 105 5.79 -6.95 4.24
C GLU A 105 6.57 -6.26 5.36
N PHE A 106 5.99 -6.15 6.55
CA PHE A 106 6.74 -5.65 7.70
C PHE A 106 7.78 -6.68 8.16
N THR A 107 8.91 -6.20 8.68
CA THR A 107 9.87 -7.06 9.41
C THR A 107 9.29 -7.52 10.74
N ASP A 108 9.82 -8.60 11.33
CA ASP A 108 9.34 -9.14 12.61
C ASP A 108 9.37 -8.12 13.75
N ASP A 109 10.34 -7.21 13.73
CA ASP A 109 10.48 -6.11 14.68
C ASP A 109 9.70 -4.85 14.28
N GLN A 110 9.07 -4.86 13.11
CA GLN A 110 8.31 -3.77 12.49
C GLN A 110 9.08 -2.46 12.37
N LYS A 111 10.41 -2.53 12.37
CA LYS A 111 11.29 -1.37 12.14
C LYS A 111 11.63 -1.19 10.68
N GLY A 112 11.23 -2.12 9.82
CA GLY A 112 11.46 -2.09 8.40
C GLY A 112 10.31 -2.68 7.60
N ILE A 113 10.39 -2.46 6.29
CA ILE A 113 9.50 -3.05 5.29
C ILE A 113 10.33 -3.78 4.24
N ARG A 114 9.82 -4.90 3.76
CA ARG A 114 10.29 -5.61 2.59
C ARG A 114 9.36 -5.30 1.43
N VAL A 115 9.94 -4.88 0.32
CA VAL A 115 9.23 -4.51 -0.90
C VAL A 115 9.87 -5.23 -2.08
N GLN A 116 9.07 -5.56 -3.08
CA GLN A 116 9.58 -6.08 -4.34
C GLN A 116 9.47 -4.98 -5.40
N ILE A 117 10.59 -4.68 -6.05
CA ILE A 117 10.64 -3.71 -7.14
C ILE A 117 11.20 -4.45 -8.34
N GLU A 118 10.40 -4.55 -9.40
CA GLU A 118 10.66 -5.41 -10.56
C GLU A 118 10.89 -6.87 -10.12
N ASN A 119 12.14 -7.35 -10.23
CA ASN A 119 12.53 -8.71 -9.86
C ASN A 119 13.45 -8.76 -8.63
N SER A 120 13.64 -7.63 -7.95
CA SER A 120 14.54 -7.51 -6.81
C SER A 120 13.77 -7.21 -5.54
N HIS A 121 14.05 -7.97 -4.49
CA HIS A 121 13.57 -7.66 -3.16
C HIS A 121 14.47 -6.61 -2.51
N TRP A 122 13.87 -5.71 -1.75
CA TRP A 122 14.56 -4.69 -0.98
C TRP A 122 14.02 -4.68 0.45
N THR A 123 14.91 -4.54 1.42
CA THR A 123 14.56 -4.32 2.83
C THR A 123 14.92 -2.89 3.21
N CYS A 124 13.91 -2.10 3.54
CA CYS A 124 14.04 -0.69 3.91
C CYS A 124 13.80 -0.50 5.41
N SER A 125 14.73 0.17 6.10
CA SER A 125 14.53 0.60 7.48
C SER A 125 13.61 1.82 7.54
N LEU A 126 12.65 1.85 8.45
CA LEU A 126 11.73 2.99 8.66
C LEU A 126 12.30 4.05 9.60
N SER A 127 13.41 3.77 10.31
CA SER A 127 14.09 4.79 11.15
C SER A 127 14.92 5.75 10.30
N ASP A 128 15.74 5.18 9.41
CA ASP A 128 16.77 5.90 8.67
C ASP A 128 16.47 5.98 7.16
N TYR A 129 15.40 5.30 6.70
CA TYR A 129 15.00 5.22 5.29
C TYR A 129 16.13 4.75 4.37
N GLU A 130 16.99 3.86 4.87
CA GLU A 130 18.00 3.14 4.11
C GLU A 130 17.41 1.81 3.61
N CYS A 131 17.57 1.56 2.31
CA CYS A 131 17.12 0.32 1.67
C CYS A 131 18.32 -0.50 1.20
N ASN A 132 18.29 -1.79 1.51
CA ASN A 132 19.31 -2.76 1.14
C ASN A 132 18.69 -3.86 0.29
N PRO A 133 19.42 -4.46 -0.65
CA PRO A 133 18.92 -5.60 -1.40
C PRO A 133 18.55 -6.72 -0.42
N GLY A 134 17.32 -7.20 -0.52
CA GLY A 134 16.87 -8.41 0.15
C GLY A 134 17.51 -9.62 -0.54
N ALA A 135 17.74 -10.69 0.22
CA ALA A 135 18.28 -11.93 -0.32
C ALA A 135 17.43 -12.40 -1.52
N GLY A 136 17.95 -12.26 -2.74
CA GLY A 136 17.23 -12.53 -3.99
C GLY A 136 17.67 -11.69 -5.19
N ALA A 137 18.41 -10.58 -5.00
CA ALA A 137 19.02 -9.83 -6.10
C ALA A 137 20.40 -10.41 -6.46
N ASP A 138 20.39 -11.51 -7.22
CA ASP A 138 21.49 -12.13 -7.98
C ASP A 138 22.88 -12.26 -7.31
N SER A 139 23.17 -13.46 -6.83
CA SER A 139 24.47 -14.08 -7.04
C SER A 139 24.32 -15.60 -7.00
N ASP A 140 24.69 -16.27 -8.09
CA ASP A 140 25.00 -17.71 -8.20
C ASP A 140 26.16 -18.10 -7.24
N GLU A 141 25.95 -17.95 -5.93
CA GLU A 141 26.96 -18.29 -4.92
C GLU A 141 26.28 -18.75 -3.63
N ALA A 142 26.06 -20.07 -3.58
CA ALA A 142 25.88 -20.89 -2.39
C ALA A 142 24.98 -20.33 -1.27
N LEU A 143 23.69 -20.66 -1.37
CA LEU A 143 22.79 -20.74 -0.22
C LEU A 143 23.40 -21.65 0.85
N SER A 144 23.86 -21.08 1.98
CA SER A 144 24.03 -21.86 3.21
C SER A 144 22.63 -22.21 3.75
N PRO A 145 22.32 -23.49 4.04
CA PRO A 145 20.97 -23.96 4.44
C PRO A 145 20.39 -23.37 5.74
N ASP A 146 21.19 -22.59 6.47
CA ASP A 146 20.87 -22.19 7.83
C ASP A 146 20.24 -20.80 7.83
N LYS A 147 18.91 -20.75 7.83
CA LYS A 147 18.05 -19.55 7.92
C LYS A 147 18.30 -18.70 9.18
N LYS A 148 19.50 -18.15 9.38
CA LYS A 148 19.85 -17.24 10.48
C LYS A 148 20.86 -16.19 10.01
N TRP A 149 20.39 -14.97 9.79
CA TRP A 149 21.28 -13.84 9.51
C TRP A 149 21.94 -13.35 10.79
N HIS A 150 23.28 -13.29 10.75
CA HIS A 150 24.10 -12.63 11.75
C HIS A 150 24.12 -11.12 11.50
N GLY A 151 24.20 -10.37 12.60
CA GLY A 151 24.06 -8.93 12.67
C GLY A 151 24.89 -8.14 11.65
N TRP A 152 24.27 -7.04 11.23
CA TRP A 152 24.85 -5.96 10.44
C TRP A 152 26.25 -5.55 10.94
N MET A 153 27.26 -5.69 10.08
CA MET A 153 28.57 -5.09 10.27
C MET A 153 28.73 -4.00 9.22
N GLY A 154 28.43 -2.77 9.62
CA GLY A 154 28.52 -1.60 8.77
C GLY A 154 29.96 -1.38 8.29
N LEU A 155 30.16 -1.45 6.98
CA LEU A 155 31.38 -0.98 6.36
C LEU A 155 31.16 0.47 5.92
N ARG A 156 31.64 1.40 6.75
CA ARG A 156 31.93 2.77 6.35
C ARG A 156 32.95 2.72 5.22
N ASN A 157 32.61 3.29 4.07
CA ASN A 157 33.55 3.48 2.98
C ASN A 157 34.47 4.67 3.32
N PRO A 158 35.81 4.51 3.48
CA PRO A 158 36.69 5.65 3.64
C PRO A 158 36.97 6.30 2.29
N VAL A 159 36.54 7.55 2.14
CA VAL A 159 36.93 8.44 1.06
C VAL A 159 38.46 8.62 1.12
N THR A 160 39.20 8.08 0.17
CA THR A 160 40.64 8.34 0.04
C THR A 160 40.84 9.70 -0.60
N GLY A 161 41.15 10.68 0.25
CA GLY A 161 41.62 12.01 -0.14
C GLY A 161 42.94 11.94 -0.89
N THR A 162 43.02 12.76 -1.93
CA THR A 162 44.19 13.04 -2.75
C THR A 162 45.29 13.72 -1.92
N SER A 163 46.54 13.26 -2.05
CA SER A 163 47.73 13.99 -1.57
C SER A 163 48.67 14.18 -2.75
N SER A 164 48.62 15.39 -3.32
CA SER A 164 49.64 15.93 -4.23
C SER A 164 50.92 16.20 -3.44
N ILE A 165 52.03 15.62 -3.89
CA ILE A 165 53.37 15.93 -3.38
C ILE A 165 53.93 17.07 -4.24
N GLY A 166 54.25 18.18 -3.58
CA GLY A 166 55.20 19.19 -4.01
C GLY A 166 56.33 19.29 -2.99
#